data_AF-A0A248K093-F1
#
_entry.id   AF-A0A248K093-F1
#
_cell.length_a   1.000
_cell.length_b   1.000
_cell.length_c   1.000
_cell.angle_alpha   90.00
_cell.angle_beta   90.00
_cell.angle_gamma   90.00
#
_symmetry.space_group_name_H-M   'P 1'
#
loop_
_entity.id
_entity.type
_entity.pdbx_description
1 polymer ?
#
loop_
_entity_poly.entity_id
_entity_poly.type
_entity_poly.pdbx_seq_one_letter_code
_entity_poly.pdbx_strand_id
1 'polypeptide(L)' 'MTHHALIIARDGTLTLQTTPAVPTDGGVLTITDCPADWTAEDVLALARDCRLAAHAASLAFDRLLARHRGSCCGGHCG' A
#
# COMPACT_ATOMS: atom_id res chain seq x y z
N MET A 1 16.61 4.07 -3.79
CA MET A 1 15.33 3.35 -3.61
C MET A 1 14.96 3.45 -2.15
N THR A 2 13.78 3.99 -1.88
CA THR A 2 13.23 4.09 -0.52
C THR A 2 12.24 2.95 -0.29
N HIS A 3 12.02 2.63 0.99
CA HIS A 3 11.02 1.66 1.40
C HIS A 3 10.08 2.36 2.38
N HIS A 4 8.78 2.14 2.21
CA HIS A 4 7.76 2.71 3.08
C HIS A 4 6.96 1.57 3.70
N ALA A 5 6.89 1.54 5.02
CA ALA A 5 6.09 0.56 5.74
C ALA A 5 4.71 1.17 6.05
N LEU A 6 3.67 0.40 5.77
CA LEU A 6 2.27 0.72 5.99
C LEU A 6 1.67 -0.35 6.91
N ILE A 7 0.78 0.06 7.80
CA ILE A 7 -0.02 -0.83 8.62
C ILE A 7 -1.38 -1.00 7.96
N ILE A 8 -1.81 -2.24 7.78
CA ILE A 8 -3.15 -2.60 7.31
C ILE A 8 -3.93 -3.14 8.51
N ALA A 9 -4.92 -2.39 8.99
CA ALA A 9 -5.86 -2.88 9.99
C ALA A 9 -6.73 -4.02 9.42
N ARG A 10 -7.32 -4.83 10.29
CA ARG A 10 -8.22 -5.92 9.87
C ARG A 10 -9.41 -5.45 9.04
N ASP A 11 -9.88 -4.24 9.28
CA ASP A 11 -10.95 -3.58 8.52
C ASP A 11 -10.51 -3.12 7.11
N GLY A 12 -9.22 -3.17 6.81
CA GLY A 12 -8.64 -2.67 5.55
C GLY A 12 -8.22 -1.21 5.59
N THR A 13 -8.31 -0.56 6.76
CA THR A 13 -7.77 0.79 6.97
C THR A 13 -6.24 0.77 6.91
N LEU A 14 -5.66 1.63 6.07
CA LEU A 14 -4.22 1.78 5.92
C LEU A 14 -3.69 3.01 6.66
N THR A 15 -2.59 2.84 7.38
CA THR A 15 -1.89 3.93 8.07
C THR A 15 -0.38 3.82 7.87
N LEU A 16 0.34 4.94 8.05
CA LEU A 16 1.80 4.92 7.99
C LEU A 16 2.39 4.22 9.21
N GLN A 17 3.33 3.30 8.98
CA GLN A 17 4.08 2.70 10.07
C GLN A 17 5.14 3.70 10.55
N THR A 18 4.81 4.47 11.58
CA THR A 18 5.72 5.39 12.24
C THR A 18 6.62 4.70 13.26
N THR A 19 6.23 3.51 13.74
CA THR A 19 7.00 2.72 14.71
C THR A 19 7.18 1.28 14.20
N PRO A 20 8.31 0.62 14.46
CA PRO A 20 8.55 -0.76 14.04
C PRO A 20 7.72 -1.80 14.83
N ALA A 21 6.68 -1.37 15.54
CA ALA A 21 5.81 -2.25 16.31
C ALA A 21 4.83 -2.95 15.35
N VAL A 22 4.82 -4.28 15.40
CA VAL A 22 3.82 -5.07 14.67
C VAL A 22 2.46 -4.83 15.31
N PRO A 23 1.45 -4.38 14.55
CA PRO A 23 0.11 -4.16 15.10
C PRO A 23 -0.45 -5.48 15.63
N THR A 24 -1.10 -5.43 16.80
CA THR A 24 -1.76 -6.61 17.39
C THR A 24 -2.96 -7.08 16.58
N ASP A 25 -3.61 -6.17 15.84
CA ASP A 25 -4.78 -6.44 14.99
C ASP A 25 -4.52 -5.86 13.60
N GLY A 26 -4.09 -6.71 12.66
CA GLY A 26 -3.73 -6.31 11.29
C GLY A 26 -2.44 -6.97 10.76
N GLY A 27 -1.87 -6.37 9.72
CA GLY A 27 -0.61 -6.77 9.11
C GLY A 27 0.26 -5.58 8.73
N VAL A 28 1.56 -5.80 8.65
CA VAL A 28 2.53 -4.81 8.14
C VAL A 28 2.77 -5.09 6.66
N LEU A 29 2.50 -4.08 5.82
CA LEU A 29 2.82 -4.10 4.41
C LEU A 29 4.02 -3.19 4.15
N THR A 30 5.09 -3.76 3.61
CA THR A 30 6.25 -2.97 3.18
C THR A 30 6.20 -2.71 1.68
N ILE A 31 6.10 -1.44 1.30
CA ILE A 31 6.27 -0.99 -0.08
C ILE A 31 7.74 -0.80 -0.37
N THR A 32 8.28 -1.59 -1.29
CA THR A 32 9.68 -1.53 -1.72
C THR A 32 9.82 -0.87 -3.08
N ASP A 33 11.04 -0.49 -3.46
CA ASP A 33 11.35 0.10 -4.77
C ASP A 33 10.62 1.43 -5.02
N CYS A 34 10.48 2.26 -3.98
CA CYS A 34 9.76 3.51 -4.13
C CYS A 34 10.66 4.60 -4.77
N PRO A 35 10.15 5.35 -5.75
CA PRO A 35 10.88 6.49 -6.34
C PRO A 35 11.09 7.60 -5.31
N ALA A 36 12.16 8.37 -5.43
CA ALA A 36 12.44 9.48 -4.51
C ALA A 36 11.39 10.62 -4.58
N ASP A 37 10.69 10.74 -5.71
CA ASP A 37 9.58 11.69 -5.90
C ASP A 37 8.32 11.31 -5.13
N TRP A 38 8.20 10.08 -4.64
CA TRP A 38 7.02 9.61 -3.93
C TRP A 38 7.23 9.71 -2.43
N THR A 39 6.39 10.52 -1.78
CA THR A 39 6.41 10.59 -0.32
C THR A 39 5.66 9.40 0.27
N ALA A 40 5.88 9.16 1.56
CA ALA A 40 5.16 8.11 2.27
C ALA A 40 3.63 8.35 2.25
N GLU A 41 3.18 9.61 2.22
CA GLU A 41 1.77 9.96 2.11
C GLU A 41 1.19 9.67 0.72
N ASP A 42 1.92 9.98 -0.36
CA ASP A 42 1.51 9.63 -1.72
C ASP A 42 1.38 8.11 -1.89
N VAL A 43 2.35 7.36 -1.36
CA VAL A 43 2.32 5.89 -1.38
C VAL A 43 1.15 5.35 -0.57
N LEU A 44 0.87 5.94 0.60
CA LEU A 44 -0.29 5.58 1.40
C LEU A 44 -1.59 5.84 0.64
N ALA A 45 -1.74 7.00 0.00
CA ALA A 45 -2.93 7.35 -0.78
C ALA A 45 -3.14 6.36 -1.94
N LEU A 46 -2.07 6.04 -2.66
CA LEU A 46 -2.08 5.03 -3.73
C LEU A 46 -2.46 3.64 -3.20
N ALA A 47 -1.92 3.27 -2.03
CA ALA A 47 -2.23 2.02 -1.36
C ALA A 47 -3.69 1.95 -0.89
N ARG A 48 -4.30 3.06 -0.49
CA ARG A 48 -5.72 3.12 -0.10
C ARG A 48 -6.67 2.92 -1.26
N ASP A 49 -6.28 3.35 -2.45
CA ASP A 49 -7.06 3.12 -3.66
C ASP A 49 -7.01 1.64 -4.09
N CYS A 50 -5.86 1.00 -3.87
CA CYS A 50 -5.72 -0.44 -4.06
C CYS A 50 -6.36 -1.19 -2.88
N ARG A 51 -7.42 -1.97 -3.09
CA ARG A 51 -7.90 -2.90 -2.05
C ARG A 51 -6.83 -3.99 -1.79
N LEU A 52 -5.91 -3.73 -0.88
CA LEU A 52 -4.83 -4.63 -0.49
C LEU A 52 -5.30 -5.58 0.61
N ALA A 53 -4.91 -6.85 0.52
CA ALA A 53 -5.23 -7.82 1.54
C ALA A 53 -4.33 -7.60 2.77
N ALA A 54 -4.90 -7.69 3.98
CA ALA A 54 -4.19 -7.53 5.25
C ALA A 54 -3.04 -8.53 5.47
N HIS A 55 -2.97 -9.61 4.68
CA HIS A 55 -1.91 -10.63 4.74
C HIS A 55 -0.68 -10.34 3.85
N ALA A 56 -0.67 -9.24 3.11
CA ALA A 56 0.48 -8.89 2.27
C ALA A 56 1.62 -8.35 3.13
N ALA A 57 2.74 -9.07 3.19
CA ALA A 57 3.94 -8.66 3.95
C ALA A 57 4.80 -7.62 3.20
N SER A 58 4.89 -7.75 1.87
CA SER A 58 5.64 -6.83 1.02
C SER A 58 5.06 -6.73 -0.39
N LEU A 59 5.18 -5.55 -0.99
CA LEU A 59 4.73 -5.28 -2.36
C LEU A 59 5.67 -4.26 -3.00
N ALA A 60 6.13 -4.53 -4.22
CA ALA A 60 6.90 -3.53 -4.97
C ALA A 60 6.00 -2.35 -5.39
N PHE A 61 6.54 -1.13 -5.38
CA PHE A 61 5.83 0.07 -5.78
C PHE A 61 5.26 -0.04 -7.20
N ASP A 62 6.02 -0.62 -8.15
CA ASP A 62 5.53 -0.89 -9.51
C ASP A 62 4.26 -1.76 -9.52
N ARG A 63 4.20 -2.79 -8.67
CA ARG A 63 3.00 -3.64 -8.55
C ARG A 63 1.82 -2.90 -7.94
N LEU A 64 2.10 -2.01 -6.98
CA LEU A 64 1.06 -1.16 -6.41
C LEU A 64 0.52 -0.18 -7.45
N LEU A 65 1.40 0.45 -8.22
CA LEU A 65 1.04 1.35 -9.30
C LEU A 65 0.28 0.63 -10.41
N ALA A 66 0.72 -0.58 -10.79
CA ALA A 66 0.00 -1.41 -11.75
C ALA A 66 -1.39 -1.80 -11.25
N ARG A 67 -1.54 -2.07 -9.95
CA ARG A 67 -2.85 -2.31 -9.33
C ARG A 67 -3.70 -1.06 -9.36
N HIS A 68 -3.19 0.12 -9.02
CA HIS A 68 -3.95 1.37 -9.08
C HIS A 68 -4.39 1.68 -10.52
N ARG A 69 -3.46 1.59 -11.48
CA ARG A 69 -3.73 1.84 -12.91
C ARG A 69 -4.61 0.77 -13.55
N GLY A 70 -4.56 -0.46 -13.03
CA GLY A 70 -5.40 -1.59 -13.43
C GLY A 70 -6.63 -1.79 -12.55
N SER A 71 -6.83 -0.96 -11.51
CA SER A 71 -7.97 -1.04 -10.59
C SER A 71 -9.14 -0.42 -11.33
N CYS A 72 -9.98 -1.30 -11.83
CA CYS A 72 -11.16 -1.04 -12.64
C CYS A 72 -12.20 -0.16 -11.90
N CYS A 73 -11.92 1.13 -11.75
CA CYS A 73 -12.88 2.14 -11.30
C CYS A 73 -13.01 3.29 -12.32
N GLY A 74 -12.57 3.08 -13.57
CA GLY A 74 -12.50 4.09 -14.62
C GLY A 74 -12.93 3.61 -16.01
N GLY A 75 -14.08 2.93 -16.12
CA GLY A 75 -14.87 2.84 -17.36
C GLY A 75 -14.62 1.63 -18.28
N HIS A 76 -15.73 0.99 -18.68
CA HIS A 76 -15.85 -0.16 -19.59
C HIS A 76 -15.48 -1.54 -19.01
N CYS A 77 -16.44 -2.14 -18.30
CA CYS A 77 -16.75 -3.55 -18.57
C CYS A 77 -17.09 -3.67 -20.06
N GLY A 78 -16.42 -4.59 -20.76
CA GLY A 78 -16.93 -5.11 -22.03
C GLY A 78 -18.18 -5.96 -21.83
#